data_AF-A0A382LES6-F1
#
_entry.id   AF-A0A382LES6-F1
#
_cell.length_a   1.000
_cell.length_b   1.000
_cell.length_c   1.000
_cell.angle_alpha   90.00
_cell.angle_beta   90.00
_cell.angle_gamma   90.00
#
_symmetry.space_group_name_H-M   'P 1'
#
loop_
_entity.id
_entity.type
_entity.pdbx_description
1 polymer ?
#
loop_
_entity_poly.entity_id
_entity_poly.type
_entity_poly.pdbx_seq_one_letter_code
_entity_poly.pdbx_strand_id
1 'polypeptide(L)'
;MNAATLTHLSPTDGPDAVAEALSEHGAVIVDDLAGQALLARFEAEIAPFVEATAPGPDDFAGHSTRRTGALVARSAAAREMLVHPLVLGTCDRHLGHATGYQVHLTQVISIGPGQSTQPIHRDQWA
;
A
#
# COMPACT_ATOMS: atom_id res chain seq x y z
N MET A 1 -21.18 1.39 21.06
CA MET A 1 -20.95 1.62 19.62
C MET A 1 -20.41 0.32 19.06
N ASN A 2 -21.11 -0.35 18.15
CA ASN A 2 -20.52 -1.50 17.46
C ASN A 2 -19.38 -0.96 16.62
N ALA A 3 -18.16 -1.43 16.89
CA ALA A 3 -17.02 -1.11 16.04
C ALA A 3 -17.33 -1.67 14.65
N ALA A 4 -17.40 -0.80 13.65
CA ALA A 4 -17.43 -1.24 12.27
C ALA A 4 -16.10 -1.97 12.00
N THR A 5 -16.19 -3.25 11.66
CA THR A 5 -15.03 -4.07 11.28
C THR A 5 -14.79 -3.88 9.79
N LEU A 6 -13.52 -3.84 9.38
CA LEU A 6 -13.16 -3.84 7.97
C LEU A 6 -13.63 -5.14 7.31
N THR A 7 -14.10 -5.07 6.06
CA THR A 7 -14.43 -6.24 5.26
C THR A 7 -13.14 -6.96 4.85
N HIS A 8 -13.09 -8.27 5.08
CA HIS A 8 -12.00 -9.15 4.67
C HIS A 8 -12.45 -10.02 3.50
N LEU A 9 -11.59 -10.15 2.49
CA LEU A 9 -11.76 -11.02 1.33
C LEU A 9 -10.51 -11.87 1.12
N SER A 10 -10.68 -12.99 0.44
CA SER A 10 -9.60 -13.82 -0.09
C SER A 10 -9.17 -13.36 -1.49
N PRO A 11 -7.96 -13.73 -1.94
CA PRO A 11 -7.53 -13.45 -3.31
C PRO A 11 -8.44 -14.08 -4.38
N THR A 12 -9.22 -15.12 -4.03
CA THR A 12 -10.11 -15.84 -4.93
C THR A 12 -11.50 -15.21 -5.08
N ASP A 13 -11.89 -14.27 -4.21
CA ASP A 13 -13.17 -13.56 -4.33
C ASP A 13 -13.21 -12.64 -5.56
N GLY A 14 -12.03 -12.27 -6.06
CA GLY A 14 -11.88 -11.61 -7.34
C GLY A 14 -12.12 -10.10 -7.31
N PRO A 15 -11.81 -9.42 -8.42
CA PRO A 15 -11.74 -7.96 -8.47
C PRO A 15 -13.10 -7.26 -8.36
N ASP A 16 -14.20 -7.92 -8.73
CA ASP A 16 -15.56 -7.37 -8.58
C ASP A 16 -15.91 -7.18 -7.11
N ALA A 17 -15.71 -8.20 -6.28
CA ALA A 17 -15.99 -8.14 -4.84
C ALA A 17 -15.12 -7.08 -4.13
N VAL A 18 -13.85 -6.98 -4.49
CA VAL A 18 -12.93 -5.97 -3.91
C VAL A 18 -13.38 -4.56 -4.29
N ALA A 19 -13.71 -4.31 -5.56
CA ALA A 19 -14.14 -2.99 -6.02
C ALA A 19 -15.50 -2.57 -5.45
N GLU A 20 -16.42 -3.51 -5.25
CA GLU A 20 -17.71 -3.28 -4.59
C GLU A 20 -17.50 -2.88 -3.12
N ALA A 21 -16.71 -3.65 -2.36
CA ALA A 21 -16.41 -3.34 -0.97
C ALA A 21 -15.69 -1.97 -0.81
N LEU A 22 -14.77 -1.63 -1.71
CA LEU A 22 -14.15 -0.30 -1.75
C LEU A 22 -15.17 0.82 -1.99
N SER A 23 -16.14 0.60 -2.87
CA SER A 23 -17.15 1.60 -3.22
C SER A 23 -18.18 1.80 -2.10
N GLU A 24 -18.53 0.73 -1.39
CA GLU A 24 -19.50 0.77 -0.29
C GLU A 24 -18.89 1.27 1.03
N HIS A 25 -17.70 0.79 1.39
CA HIS A 25 -17.12 1.00 2.71
C HIS A 25 -15.91 1.94 2.72
N GLY A 26 -15.35 2.28 1.55
CA GLY A 26 -14.14 3.09 1.42
C GLY A 26 -12.85 2.36 1.76
N ALA A 27 -12.91 1.10 2.21
CA ALA A 27 -11.76 0.26 2.55
C ALA A 27 -12.12 -1.23 2.53
N VAL A 28 -11.15 -2.08 2.18
CA VAL A 28 -11.25 -3.55 2.20
C VAL A 28 -9.87 -4.15 2.46
N ILE A 29 -9.81 -5.30 3.13
CA ILE A 29 -8.60 -6.10 3.31
C ILE A 29 -8.69 -7.33 2.38
N VAL A 30 -7.65 -7.57 1.60
CA VAL A 30 -7.47 -8.86 0.91
C VAL A 30 -6.38 -9.63 1.64
N ASP A 31 -6.77 -10.72 2.30
CA ASP A 31 -5.87 -11.51 3.13
C ASP A 31 -4.85 -12.27 2.27
N ASP A 32 -3.60 -12.29 2.72
CA ASP A 32 -2.52 -13.12 2.16
C ASP A 32 -2.28 -13.00 0.65
N LEU A 33 -2.58 -11.84 0.04
CA LEU A 33 -2.42 -11.62 -1.41
C LEU A 33 -0.97 -11.81 -1.88
N ALA A 34 -0.01 -11.35 -1.09
CA ALA A 34 1.42 -11.53 -1.36
C ALA A 34 1.97 -12.67 -0.48
N GLY A 35 2.43 -13.74 -1.12
CA GLY A 35 3.02 -14.87 -0.41
C GLY A 35 4.33 -14.52 0.31
N GLN A 36 4.63 -15.27 1.39
CA GLN A 36 5.80 -15.02 2.25
C GLN A 36 7.14 -14.97 1.51
N ALA A 37 7.32 -15.80 0.47
CA ALA A 37 8.55 -15.78 -0.33
C ALA A 37 8.71 -14.48 -1.14
N LEU A 38 7.62 -13.91 -1.64
CA LEU A 38 7.62 -12.62 -2.34
C LEU A 38 7.92 -11.48 -1.37
N LEU A 39 7.32 -11.51 -0.18
CA LEU A 39 7.55 -10.52 0.87
C LEU A 39 9.01 -10.55 1.36
N ALA A 40 9.59 -11.73 1.58
CA ALA A 40 10.99 -11.86 2.00
C ALA A 40 11.96 -11.30 0.94
N ARG A 41 11.68 -11.55 -0.35
CA ARG A 41 12.45 -10.95 -1.46
C ARG A 41 12.31 -9.43 -1.48
N PHE A 42 11.10 -8.92 -1.37
CA PHE A 42 10.83 -7.48 -1.32
C PHE A 42 11.60 -6.80 -0.18
N GLU A 43 11.55 -7.39 1.02
CA GLU A 43 12.27 -6.87 2.18
C GLU A 43 13.78 -6.83 1.93
N ALA A 44 14.37 -7.92 1.43
CA ALA A 44 15.80 -7.98 1.11
C ALA A 44 16.22 -6.96 0.02
N GLU A 45 15.40 -6.79 -1.02
CA GLU A 45 15.65 -5.83 -2.10
C GLU A 45 15.58 -4.37 -1.62
N ILE A 46 14.68 -4.06 -0.67
CA ILE A 46 14.41 -2.69 -0.22
C ILE A 46 15.25 -2.28 0.99
N ALA A 47 15.67 -3.21 1.85
CA ALA A 47 16.37 -2.92 3.10
C ALA A 47 17.56 -1.94 2.95
N PRO A 48 18.48 -2.10 1.98
CA PRO A 48 19.60 -1.16 1.82
C PRO A 48 19.16 0.29 1.57
N PHE A 49 18.03 0.48 0.87
CA PHE A 49 17.48 1.80 0.58
C PHE A 49 16.77 2.41 1.79
N VAL A 50 16.13 1.58 2.61
CA VAL A 50 15.51 2.02 3.87
C VAL A 50 16.60 2.48 4.84
N GLU A 51 17.66 1.70 5.02
CA GLU A 51 18.76 2.06 5.93
C GLU A 51 19.47 3.36 5.53
N ALA A 52 19.58 3.62 4.22
CA ALA A 52 20.15 4.86 3.69
C ALA A 52 19.21 6.07 3.77
N THR A 53 17.90 5.87 4.01
CA THR A 53 16.91 6.95 3.99
C THR A 53 16.84 7.67 5.34
N ALA A 54 17.11 8.96 5.39
CA ALA A 54 17.02 9.74 6.63
C ALA A 54 15.59 9.69 7.24
N PRO A 55 15.46 9.80 8.58
CA PRO A 55 14.16 9.96 9.21
C PRO A 55 13.42 11.23 8.78
N GLY A 56 12.11 11.27 9.02
CA GLY A 56 11.24 12.39 8.67
C GLY A 56 11.63 13.71 9.37
N PRO A 57 11.41 14.86 8.72
CA PRO A 57 11.83 16.16 9.25
C PRO A 57 10.81 16.81 10.20
N ASP A 58 9.62 16.24 10.36
CA ASP A 58 8.49 16.82 11.11
C ASP A 58 7.58 15.76 11.74
N ASP A 59 6.57 16.19 12.49
CA ASP A 59 5.61 15.32 13.19
C ASP A 59 4.70 14.51 12.26
N PHE A 60 4.48 14.96 11.02
CA PHE A 60 3.65 14.23 10.05
C PHE A 60 4.44 13.11 9.39
N ALA A 61 5.67 13.42 8.97
CA ALA A 61 6.60 12.48 8.37
C ALA A 61 7.14 11.49 9.40
N GLY A 62 7.32 11.94 10.64
CA GLY A 62 7.78 11.19 11.80
C GLY A 62 9.31 11.25 11.97
N HIS A 63 9.78 11.82 13.09
CA HIS A 63 11.21 12.01 13.39
C HIS A 63 12.06 10.73 13.52
N SER A 64 11.42 9.56 13.66
CA SER A 64 12.08 8.24 13.61
C SER A 64 11.47 7.34 12.54
N THR A 65 10.67 7.90 11.63
CA THR A 65 10.04 7.18 10.52
C THR A 65 10.83 7.43 9.25
N ARG A 66 11.18 6.37 8.52
CA ARG A 66 11.88 6.46 7.23
C ARG A 66 10.90 6.21 6.09
N ARG A 67 10.94 7.07 5.07
CA ARG A 67 10.02 7.05 3.92
C ARG A 67 10.82 6.90 2.63
N THR A 68 10.88 5.68 2.12
CA THR A 68 11.77 5.30 1.01
C THR A 68 10.95 5.16 -0.27
N GLY A 69 11.11 6.10 -1.21
CA GLY A 69 10.37 6.10 -2.48
C GLY A 69 10.98 5.23 -3.59
N ALA A 70 10.46 5.40 -4.82
CA ALA A 70 10.99 4.82 -6.06
C ALA A 70 11.09 3.29 -6.05
N LEU A 71 10.13 2.59 -5.44
CA LEU A 71 10.17 1.12 -5.30
C LEU A 71 10.19 0.41 -6.65
N VAL A 72 9.48 0.95 -7.64
CA VAL A 72 9.49 0.42 -9.02
C VAL A 72 10.91 0.36 -9.60
N ALA A 73 11.78 1.32 -9.29
CA ALA A 73 13.17 1.32 -9.75
C ALA A 73 14.06 0.39 -8.91
N ARG A 74 13.69 0.15 -7.65
CA ARG A 74 14.56 -0.47 -6.63
C ARG A 74 14.27 -1.96 -6.39
N SER A 75 13.07 -2.43 -6.69
CA SER A 75 12.64 -3.80 -6.36
C SER A 75 11.85 -4.46 -7.49
N ALA A 76 12.26 -5.66 -7.88
CA ALA A 76 11.52 -6.51 -8.79
C ALA A 76 10.26 -7.07 -8.12
N ALA A 77 10.37 -7.47 -6.86
CA ALA A 77 9.24 -7.95 -6.07
C ALA A 77 8.15 -6.87 -5.94
N ALA A 78 8.51 -5.59 -5.78
CA ALA A 78 7.57 -4.49 -5.79
C ALA A 78 6.80 -4.39 -7.11
N ARG A 79 7.48 -4.57 -8.25
CA ARG A 79 6.84 -4.58 -9.57
C ARG A 79 5.88 -5.75 -9.72
N GLU A 80 6.24 -6.94 -9.25
CA GLU A 80 5.36 -8.11 -9.24
C GLU A 80 4.06 -7.86 -8.46
N MET A 81 4.15 -7.25 -7.27
CA MET A 81 2.97 -6.89 -6.48
C MET A 81 2.12 -5.79 -7.16
N LEU A 82 2.78 -4.78 -7.72
CA LEU A 82 2.13 -3.64 -8.40
C LEU A 82 1.25 -4.08 -9.57
N VAL A 83 1.71 -5.06 -10.35
CA VAL A 83 1.00 -5.57 -11.53
C VAL A 83 0.18 -6.83 -11.26
N HIS A 84 -0.04 -7.18 -9.98
CA HIS A 84 -0.81 -8.36 -9.63
C HIS A 84 -2.21 -8.31 -10.28
N PRO A 85 -2.72 -9.40 -10.91
CA PRO A 85 -3.98 -9.36 -11.64
C PRO A 85 -5.18 -8.88 -10.82
N LEU A 86 -5.24 -9.24 -9.53
CA LEU A 86 -6.30 -8.75 -8.63
C LEU A 86 -6.21 -7.24 -8.39
N VAL A 87 -4.99 -6.69 -8.26
CA VAL A 87 -4.77 -5.25 -8.05
C VAL A 87 -5.20 -4.48 -9.29
N LEU A 88 -4.68 -4.86 -10.47
CA LEU A 88 -5.05 -4.22 -11.73
C LEU A 88 -6.55 -4.38 -12.03
N GLY A 89 -7.10 -5.58 -11.88
CA GLY A 89 -8.51 -5.84 -12.13
C GLY A 89 -9.45 -5.07 -11.18
N THR A 90 -9.01 -4.81 -9.94
CA THR A 90 -9.73 -3.94 -8.99
C THR A 90 -9.67 -2.49 -9.43
N CYS A 91 -8.48 -2.00 -9.83
CA CYS A 91 -8.33 -0.64 -10.36
C CYS A 91 -9.16 -0.42 -11.62
N ASP A 92 -9.19 -1.36 -12.56
CA ASP A 92 -10.01 -1.30 -13.79
C ASP A 92 -11.49 -1.09 -13.49
N ARG A 93 -12.00 -1.69 -12.41
CA ARG A 93 -13.40 -1.57 -11.99
C ARG A 93 -13.64 -0.28 -11.21
N HIS A 94 -12.86 -0.05 -10.16
CA HIS A 94 -13.06 1.08 -9.26
C HIS A 94 -12.78 2.42 -9.96
N LEU A 95 -11.79 2.46 -10.83
CA LEU A 95 -11.42 3.63 -11.64
C LEU A 95 -11.98 3.56 -13.07
N GLY A 96 -12.93 2.66 -13.37
CA GLY A 96 -13.47 2.46 -14.72
C GLY A 96 -14.20 3.67 -15.32
N HIS A 97 -14.45 4.70 -14.52
CA HIS A 97 -14.95 6.00 -14.95
C HIS A 97 -13.86 6.92 -15.53
N ALA A 98 -12.58 6.60 -15.30
CA ALA A 98 -11.44 7.31 -15.87
C ALA A 98 -11.02 6.70 -17.22
N THR A 99 -10.40 7.50 -18.09
CA THR A 99 -9.86 7.02 -19.38
C THR A 99 -8.64 6.10 -19.20
N GLY A 100 -7.97 6.21 -18.06
CA GLY A 100 -6.83 5.38 -17.68
C GLY A 100 -6.27 5.83 -16.34
N TYR A 101 -5.41 4.99 -15.75
CA TYR A 101 -4.71 5.28 -14.51
C TYR A 101 -3.25 4.89 -14.63
N GLN A 102 -2.41 5.50 -13.79
CA GLN A 102 -0.99 5.19 -13.72
C GLN A 102 -0.54 5.22 -12.26
N VAL A 103 0.59 4.58 -12.02
CA VAL A 103 1.23 4.60 -10.70
C VAL A 103 1.78 6.00 -10.46
N HIS A 104 1.21 6.69 -9.47
CA HIS A 104 1.69 8.02 -9.08
C HIS A 104 2.96 7.94 -8.23
N LEU A 105 2.90 7.15 -7.14
CA LEU A 105 3.98 7.02 -6.17
C LEU A 105 4.05 5.59 -5.64
N THR A 106 5.26 5.12 -5.35
CA THR A 106 5.49 3.91 -4.54
C THR A 106 6.45 4.24 -3.42
N GLN A 107 6.15 3.80 -2.20
CA GLN A 107 6.94 4.11 -1.01
C GLN A 107 6.85 2.99 0.04
N VAL A 108 7.97 2.71 0.71
CA VAL A 108 7.99 1.99 1.99
C VAL A 108 8.05 3.00 3.13
N ILE A 109 7.22 2.79 4.14
CA ILE A 109 7.21 3.56 5.38
C ILE A 109 7.66 2.62 6.51
N SER A 110 8.84 2.88 7.06
CA SER A 110 9.37 2.15 8.22
C SER A 110 9.22 3.01 9.47
N ILE A 111 8.29 2.65 10.34
CA ILE A 111 7.97 3.39 11.56
C ILE A 111 8.94 2.93 12.66
N GLY A 112 9.83 3.82 13.09
CA GLY A 112 10.77 3.52 14.17
C GLY A 112 10.16 3.58 15.57
N PRO A 113 10.94 3.23 16.61
CA PRO A 113 10.48 3.26 18.00
C PRO A 113 10.03 4.65 18.45
N GLY A 114 8.97 4.69 19.26
CA GLY A 114 8.49 5.91 19.93
C GLY A 114 7.75 6.91 19.02
N GLN A 115 7.39 6.52 17.79
CA GLN A 115 6.63 7.38 16.88
C GLN A 115 5.16 7.52 17.33
N SER A 116 4.60 8.71 17.08
CA SER A 116 3.21 9.02 17.37
C SER A 116 2.26 8.55 16.27
N THR A 117 0.98 8.39 16.63
CA THR A 117 -0.09 8.24 15.65
C THR A 117 -0.20 9.47 14.76
N GLN A 118 -0.42 9.28 13.46
CA GLN A 118 -0.73 10.40 12.57
C GLN A 118 -2.13 10.96 12.88
N PRO A 119 -2.37 12.27 12.69
CA PRO A 119 -3.70 12.85 12.76
C PRO A 119 -4.60 12.26 11.67
N ILE A 120 -5.93 12.30 11.88
CA ILE A 120 -6.89 11.89 10.84
C ILE A 120 -6.75 12.84 9.63
N HIS A 121 -6.56 12.28 8.44
CA HIS A 121 -6.36 13.03 7.20
C HIS A 121 -6.94 12.27 5.99
N ARG A 122 -6.89 12.91 4.81
CA ARG A 122 -7.14 12.29 3.51
C ARG A 122 -5.89 12.38 2.65
N ASP A 123 -5.65 11.35 1.86
CA ASP A 123 -4.51 11.28 0.94
C ASP A 123 -4.78 12.08 -0.34
N GLN A 124 -4.72 13.41 -0.24
CA GLN A 124 -5.03 14.36 -1.32
C GLN A 124 -3.89 15.34 -1.63
N TRP A 125 -2.75 15.21 -0.96
CA TRP A 125 -1.62 16.17 -1.03
C TRP A 125 -0.31 15.54 -1.49
N ALA A 126 -0.40 14.49 -2.31
CA ALA A 126 0.76 13.90 -2.99
C ALA A 126 1.07 14.66 -4.28
#